data_AF-A0A975HC09-F1
#
_entry.id   AF-A0A975HC09-F1
#
_cell.length_a   1.000
_cell.length_b   1.000
_cell.length_c   1.000
_cell.angle_alpha   90.00
_cell.angle_beta   90.00
_cell.angle_gamma   90.00
#
_symmetry.space_group_name_H-M   'P 1'
#
loop_
_entity.id
_entity.type
_entity.pdbx_description
1 polymer ?
#
loop_
_entity_poly.entity_id
_entity_poly.type
_entity_poly.pdbx_seq_one_letter_code
_entity_poly.pdbx_strand_id
1 'polypeptide(L)'
;MISVNRRPMGAHRLAYKIANGEDPGDLCVCHRCDVRACVNPAHLFLGTIAENNADMDAKGRRRTKSMPGTASPNAKLTEQAVIAMRSQFRPGRRGDVPKASAQFGISKTQVARILRRKTWVHI
;
A
#
# COMPACT_ATOMS: atom_id res chain seq x y z
N MET A 1 -13.90 12.73 16.91
CA MET A 1 -12.67 12.18 17.52
C MET A 1 -12.84 12.34 19.02
N ILE A 2 -12.66 11.27 19.81
CA ILE A 2 -12.87 11.31 21.26
C ILE A 2 -11.50 11.42 21.94
N SER A 3 -11.37 12.23 22.99
CA SER A 3 -10.13 12.32 23.76
C SER A 3 -10.24 11.44 25.00
N VAL A 4 -9.36 10.45 25.14
CA VAL A 4 -9.25 9.59 26.33
C VAL A 4 -7.86 9.80 26.93
N ASN A 5 -7.78 10.24 28.18
CA ASN A 5 -6.50 10.62 28.82
C ASN A 5 -5.66 11.61 27.99
N ARG A 6 -6.32 12.60 27.35
CA ARG A 6 -5.72 13.60 26.45
C ARG A 6 -5.13 13.02 25.14
N ARG A 7 -5.42 11.76 24.81
CA ARG A 7 -5.02 11.13 23.54
C ARG A 7 -6.24 10.96 22.63
N PRO A 8 -6.16 11.36 21.34
CA PRO A 8 -7.24 11.17 20.40
C PRO A 8 -7.43 9.67 20.10
N MET A 9 -8.68 9.22 20.17
CA MET A 9 -9.10 7.86 19.86
C MET A 9 -10.35 7.88 18.98
N GLY A 10 -10.44 6.93 18.05
CA GLY A 10 -11.63 6.70 17.23
C GLY A 10 -12.79 6.19 18.09
N ALA A 11 -14.02 6.64 17.80
CA ALA A 11 -15.20 6.26 18.59
C ALA A 11 -15.46 4.74 18.58
N HIS A 12 -15.32 4.09 17.42
CA HIS A 12 -15.44 2.63 17.29
C HIS A 12 -14.36 1.89 18.09
N ARG A 13 -13.13 2.42 18.14
CA ARG A 13 -12.04 1.84 18.91
C ARG A 13 -12.29 1.93 20.42
N LEU A 14 -12.83 3.06 20.88
CA LEU A 14 -13.26 3.21 22.26
C LEU A 14 -14.41 2.25 22.61
N ALA A 15 -15.41 2.14 21.73
CA ALA A 15 -16.54 1.21 21.94
C ALA A 15 -16.07 -0.25 22.05
N TYR A 16 -15.12 -0.67 21.21
CA TYR A 16 -14.50 -1.99 21.32
C TYR A 16 -13.80 -2.17 22.69
N LYS A 17 -12.99 -1.19 23.11
CA LYS A 17 -12.26 -1.23 24.38
C LYS A 17 -13.19 -1.33 25.59
N ILE A 18 -14.28 -0.57 25.60
CA ILE A 18 -15.27 -0.60 26.69
C ILE A 18 -15.96 -1.98 26.75
N ALA A 19 -16.37 -2.51 25.60
CA ALA A 19 -17.12 -3.76 25.54
C ALA A 19 -16.29 -5.01 25.87
N ASN A 20 -15.01 -5.02 25.49
CA ASN A 20 -14.13 -6.19 25.66
C ASN A 20 -13.17 -6.05 26.86
N GLY A 21 -13.04 -4.84 27.43
CA GLY A 21 -12.09 -4.56 28.51
C GLY A 21 -10.62 -4.48 28.07
N GLU A 22 -10.32 -4.65 26.79
CA GLU A 22 -8.97 -4.74 26.24
C GLU A 22 -8.63 -3.57 25.31
N ASP A 23 -7.40 -3.03 25.39
CA ASP A 23 -6.92 -2.05 24.41
C ASP A 23 -6.48 -2.76 23.14
N PRO A 24 -7.06 -2.44 21.97
CA PRO A 24 -6.75 -3.18 20.75
C PRO A 24 -5.32 -2.97 20.18
N GLY A 25 -4.44 -2.25 20.88
CA GLY A 25 -3.02 -2.09 20.50
C GLY A 25 -2.84 -1.62 19.05
N ASP A 26 -1.90 -2.22 18.32
CA ASP A 26 -1.65 -1.86 16.92
C ASP A 26 -2.65 -2.49 15.93
N LEU A 27 -3.62 -3.26 16.41
CA LEU A 27 -4.64 -3.88 15.56
C LEU A 27 -5.70 -2.85 15.11
N CYS A 28 -6.23 -3.09 13.92
CA CYS A 28 -7.37 -2.36 13.39
C CYS A 28 -8.65 -2.86 14.06
N VAL A 29 -9.50 -1.93 14.50
CA VAL A 29 -10.88 -2.24 14.89
C VAL A 29 -11.76 -2.07 13.65
N CYS A 30 -12.07 -3.18 13.00
CA CYS A 30 -12.73 -3.25 11.71
C CYS A 30 -14.26 -3.38 11.86
N HIS A 31 -15.01 -2.91 10.86
CA HIS A 31 -16.47 -3.00 10.82
C HIS A 31 -16.93 -4.16 9.95
N ARG A 32 -17.77 -5.06 10.49
CA ARG A 32 -18.47 -6.08 9.68
C ARG A 32 -19.52 -5.45 8.76
N CYS A 33 -20.16 -4.38 9.25
CA CYS A 33 -21.24 -3.66 8.55
C CYS A 33 -20.77 -2.60 7.56
N ASP A 34 -19.46 -2.31 7.51
CA ASP A 34 -18.87 -1.28 6.63
C ASP A 34 -19.39 0.15 6.79
N VAL A 35 -20.16 0.44 7.85
CA VAL A 35 -20.65 1.77 8.19
C VAL A 35 -19.65 2.47 9.12
N ARG A 36 -18.94 3.48 8.62
CA ARG A 36 -17.88 4.19 9.38
C ARG A 36 -18.36 4.81 10.70
N ALA A 37 -19.62 5.23 10.78
CA ALA A 37 -20.21 5.84 11.97
C ALA A 37 -20.69 4.80 13.00
N CYS A 38 -20.71 3.50 12.67
CA CYS A 38 -21.16 2.45 13.56
C CYS A 38 -20.18 2.25 14.72
N VAL A 39 -20.72 2.15 15.93
CA VAL A 39 -19.99 1.89 17.18
C VAL A 39 -20.55 0.69 17.95
N ASN A 40 -21.48 -0.06 17.37
CA ASN A 40 -22.03 -1.27 18.00
C ASN A 40 -20.90 -2.32 18.13
N PRO A 41 -20.50 -2.72 19.36
CA PRO A 41 -19.41 -3.67 19.56
C PRO A 41 -19.59 -5.00 18.84
N ALA A 42 -20.84 -5.47 18.67
CA ALA A 42 -21.12 -6.71 17.93
C ALA A 42 -20.77 -6.63 16.43
N HIS A 43 -20.69 -5.42 15.88
CA HIS A 43 -20.27 -5.17 14.49
C HIS A 43 -18.77 -4.90 14.36
N LEU A 44 -18.02 -4.91 15.46
CA LEU A 44 -16.59 -4.63 15.49
C LEU A 44 -15.80 -5.92 15.68
N PHE A 45 -14.62 -6.00 15.06
CA PHE A 45 -13.68 -7.10 15.24
C PHE A 45 -12.25 -6.61 15.08
N LEU A 46 -11.28 -7.35 15.61
CA LEU A 46 -9.87 -7.05 15.40
C LEU A 46 -9.35 -7.69 14.12
N GLY A 47 -8.57 -6.92 13.39
CA GLY A 47 -7.81 -7.40 12.26
C GLY A 47 -6.46 -6.71 12.20
N THR A 48 -5.49 -7.39 11.61
CA THR A 48 -4.24 -6.77 11.18
C THR A 48 -4.51 -5.75 10.07
N ILE A 49 -3.55 -4.84 9.85
CA ILE A 49 -3.59 -3.93 8.71
C ILE A 49 -3.69 -4.71 7.38
N ALA A 50 -3.01 -5.86 7.29
CA ALA A 50 -3.04 -6.71 6.10
C ALA A 50 -4.44 -7.27 5.84
N GLU A 51 -5.11 -7.80 6.88
CA GLU A 51 -6.47 -8.33 6.78
C GLU A 51 -7.49 -7.24 6.46
N ASN A 52 -7.41 -6.07 7.10
CA ASN A 52 -8.29 -4.94 6.80
C ASN A 52 -8.15 -4.46 5.35
N ASN A 53 -6.92 -4.44 4.82
CA ASN A 53 -6.68 -4.11 3.42
C ASN A 53 -7.23 -5.19 2.47
N ALA A 54 -7.07 -6.46 2.82
CA ALA A 54 -7.63 -7.57 2.03
C ALA A 54 -9.16 -7.55 2.00
N ASP A 55 -9.82 -7.26 3.13
CA ASP A 55 -11.28 -7.09 3.21
C ASP A 55 -11.77 -5.91 2.36
N MET A 56 -11.07 -4.77 2.43
CA MET A 56 -11.36 -3.60 1.58
C MET A 56 -11.26 -3.95 0.08
N ASP A 57 -10.26 -4.74 -0.31
CA ASP A 57 -10.04 -5.17 -1.69
C ASP A 57 -11.12 -6.15 -2.16
N ALA A 58 -11.43 -7.16 -1.34
CA ALA A 58 -12.48 -8.13 -1.61
C ALA A 58 -13.86 -7.45 -1.80
N LYS A 59 -14.10 -6.36 -1.06
CA LYS A 59 -15.33 -5.55 -1.17
C LYS A 59 -15.26 -4.46 -2.24
N GLY A 60 -14.16 -4.33 -2.99
CA GLY A 60 -14.00 -3.32 -4.05
C GLY A 60 -14.00 -1.87 -3.53
N ARG A 61 -13.70 -1.65 -2.25
CA ARG A 61 -13.75 -0.32 -1.62
C ARG A 61 -12.42 0.44 -1.68
N ARG A 62 -11.40 -0.13 -2.33
CA ARG A 62 -10.12 0.56 -2.51
C ARG A 62 -10.33 1.80 -3.39
N ARG A 63 -10.19 2.98 -2.78
CA ARG A 63 -10.48 4.28 -3.41
C ARG A 63 -9.55 4.58 -4.60
N THR A 64 -8.34 4.05 -4.60
CA THR A 64 -7.38 4.19 -5.69
C THR A 64 -7.21 2.85 -6.40
N LYS A 65 -7.66 2.77 -7.66
CA LYS A 65 -7.23 1.67 -8.53
C LYS A 65 -5.71 1.71 -8.60
N SER A 66 -5.06 0.55 -8.51
CA SER A 66 -3.63 0.47 -8.84
C SER A 66 -3.48 0.96 -10.28
N MET A 67 -2.73 2.04 -10.48
CA MET A 67 -2.42 2.60 -11.79
C MET A 67 -0.96 2.28 -12.09
N PRO A 68 -0.65 1.04 -12.53
CA PRO A 68 0.72 0.65 -12.74
C PRO A 68 1.29 1.33 -14.00
N GLY A 69 2.59 1.59 -13.97
CA GLY A 69 3.30 2.08 -15.14
C GLY A 69 2.72 3.39 -15.69
N THR A 70 2.46 3.43 -17.00
CA THR A 70 1.91 4.57 -17.75
C THR A 70 0.49 4.94 -17.37
N ALA A 71 -0.26 4.07 -16.68
CA ALA A 71 -1.56 4.44 -16.13
C ALA A 71 -1.44 5.46 -15.00
N SER A 72 -0.26 5.59 -14.36
CA SER A 72 -0.02 6.61 -13.35
C SER A 72 0.21 7.98 -14.01
N PRO A 73 -0.50 9.05 -13.62
CA PRO A 73 -0.32 10.39 -14.20
C PRO A 73 1.08 10.97 -13.97
N ASN A 74 1.83 10.42 -13.00
CA ASN A 74 3.19 10.85 -12.67
C ASN A 74 4.27 9.88 -13.19
N ALA A 75 3.93 9.00 -14.15
CA ALA A 75 4.87 8.04 -14.70
C ALA A 75 5.97 8.73 -15.51
N LYS A 76 7.23 8.63 -15.05
CA LYS A 76 8.40 9.16 -15.77
C LYS A 76 8.91 8.25 -16.90
N LEU A 77 8.44 6.99 -16.95
CA LEU A 77 8.88 6.00 -17.93
C LEU A 77 7.68 5.51 -18.72
N THR A 78 7.93 5.12 -19.97
CA THR A 78 6.99 4.37 -20.80
C THR A 78 7.28 2.88 -20.71
N GLU A 79 6.33 2.04 -21.12
CA GLU A 79 6.53 0.60 -21.25
C GLU A 79 7.70 0.28 -22.19
N GLN A 80 7.79 1.00 -23.32
CA GLN A 80 8.90 0.88 -24.27
C GLN A 80 10.25 1.20 -23.64
N ALA A 81 10.34 2.24 -22.79
CA ALA A 81 11.56 2.56 -22.07
C ALA A 81 11.97 1.44 -21.10
N VAL A 82 10.99 0.80 -20.44
CA VAL A 82 11.24 -0.33 -19.54
C VAL A 82 11.69 -1.57 -20.31
N ILE A 83 11.07 -1.86 -21.47
CA ILE A 83 11.47 -2.95 -22.37
C ILE A 83 12.91 -2.73 -22.86
N ALA A 84 13.22 -1.52 -23.33
CA ALA A 84 14.57 -1.15 -23.77
C ALA A 84 15.60 -1.28 -22.65
N MET A 85 15.27 -0.85 -21.43
CA MET A 85 16.16 -0.98 -20.28
C MET A 85 16.42 -2.45 -19.94
N ARG A 86 15.38 -3.30 -19.94
CA ARG A 86 15.52 -4.73 -19.66
C ARG A 86 16.24 -5.50 -20.76
N SER A 87 16.16 -5.06 -22.02
CA SER A 87 16.90 -5.68 -23.12
C SER A 87 18.39 -5.33 -23.05
N GLN A 88 18.73 -4.06 -22.80
CA GLN A 88 20.10 -3.54 -22.80
C GLN A 88 20.92 -3.89 -21.56
N PHE A 89 20.29 -3.99 -20.39
CA PHE A 89 20.99 -4.13 -19.11
C PHE A 89 20.64 -5.42 -18.38
N ARG A 90 21.55 -5.89 -17.52
CA ARG A 90 21.35 -7.10 -16.70
C ARG A 90 21.54 -6.80 -15.21
N PRO A 91 20.69 -7.34 -14.33
CA PRO A 91 20.89 -7.18 -12.90
C PRO A 91 22.21 -7.83 -12.49
N GLY A 92 23.02 -7.13 -11.69
CA GLY A 92 24.30 -7.64 -11.17
C GLY A 92 25.50 -7.49 -12.10
N ARG A 93 25.32 -7.15 -13.39
CA ARG A 93 26.44 -6.79 -14.27
C ARG A 93 27.05 -5.46 -13.80
N ARG A 94 28.37 -5.47 -13.58
CA ARG A 94 29.10 -4.28 -13.11
C ARG A 94 28.95 -3.14 -14.11
N GLY A 95 28.54 -1.97 -13.63
CA GLY A 95 28.42 -0.75 -14.44
C GLY A 95 27.05 -0.56 -15.13
N ASP A 96 26.22 -1.60 -15.24
CA ASP A 96 24.92 -1.50 -15.91
C ASP A 96 23.95 -0.56 -15.18
N VAL A 97 23.85 -0.69 -13.85
CA VAL A 97 22.93 0.15 -13.06
C VAL A 97 23.29 1.65 -13.15
N PRO A 98 24.56 2.07 -12.96
CA PRO A 98 24.95 3.47 -13.21
C PRO A 98 24.69 3.95 -14.64
N LYS A 99 25.00 3.14 -15.66
CA LYS A 99 24.77 3.51 -17.08
C LYS A 99 23.29 3.70 -17.39
N ALA A 100 22.45 2.75 -17.00
CA ALA A 100 21.00 2.85 -17.18
C ALA A 100 20.39 4.01 -16.38
N SER A 101 20.90 4.29 -15.18
CA SER A 101 20.45 5.44 -14.37
C SER A 101 20.68 6.76 -15.10
N ALA A 102 21.86 6.95 -15.70
CA ALA A 102 22.18 8.12 -16.51
C ALA A 102 21.36 8.18 -17.79
N GLN A 103 21.22 7.07 -18.52
CA GLN A 103 20.53 7.00 -19.80
C GLN A 103 19.03 7.28 -19.68
N PHE A 104 18.36 6.74 -18.65
CA PHE A 104 16.91 6.85 -18.49
C PHE A 104 16.49 7.94 -17.48
N GLY A 105 17.44 8.69 -16.91
CA GLY A 105 17.14 9.80 -15.99
C GLY A 105 16.43 9.38 -14.70
N ILE A 106 16.67 8.16 -14.22
CA ILE A 106 16.03 7.60 -13.02
C ILE A 106 17.05 7.15 -11.99
N SER A 107 16.62 6.98 -10.74
CA SER A 107 17.52 6.57 -9.65
C SER A 107 18.07 5.16 -9.87
N LYS A 108 19.31 4.92 -9.41
CA LYS A 108 19.96 3.59 -9.42
C LYS A 108 19.09 2.52 -8.74
N THR A 109 18.39 2.89 -7.67
CA THR A 109 17.44 2.01 -6.97
C THR A 109 16.26 1.64 -7.86
N GLN A 110 15.70 2.61 -8.59
CA GLN A 110 14.59 2.35 -9.52
C GLN A 110 15.03 1.44 -10.68
N VAL A 111 16.21 1.69 -11.27
CA VAL A 111 16.83 0.80 -12.28
C VAL A 111 16.96 -0.62 -11.74
N ALA A 112 17.57 -0.79 -10.57
CA ALA A 112 17.79 -2.12 -9.98
C ALA A 112 16.47 -2.86 -9.73
N ARG A 113 15.40 -2.16 -9.34
CA ARG A 113 14.06 -2.75 -9.16
C ARG A 113 13.43 -3.15 -10.50
N ILE A 114 13.58 -2.33 -11.55
CA ILE A 114 13.07 -2.64 -12.89
C ILE A 114 13.79 -3.86 -13.49
N LEU A 115 15.12 -3.91 -13.39
CA LEU A 115 15.93 -5.03 -13.92
C LEU A 115 15.68 -6.35 -13.17
N ARG A 116 15.38 -6.28 -11.87
CA ARG A 116 15.01 -7.45 -11.04
C ARG A 116 13.52 -7.78 -11.10
N ARG A 117 12.74 -7.12 -11.97
CA ARG A 117 11.28 -7.28 -12.09
C ARG A 117 10.51 -7.12 -10.77
N LYS A 118 11.01 -6.27 -9.84
CA LYS A 118 10.31 -5.90 -8.59
C LYS A 118 9.32 -4.75 -8.78
N THR A 119 9.38 -4.08 -9.93
CA THR A 119 8.46 -3.04 -10.39
C THR A 119 8.21 -3.23 -11.88
N TRP A 120 7.15 -2.62 -12.42
CA TRP A 120 6.71 -2.86 -13.79
C TRP A 120 6.52 -4.35 -14.07
N VAL A 121 5.86 -5.06 -13.15
CA VAL A 121 5.68 -6.53 -13.18
C VAL A 121 4.73 -6.97 -14.31
N HIS A 122 3.89 -6.05 -14.79
CA HIS A 122 2.98 -6.25 -15.90
C HIS A 122 3.67 -6.17 -17.28
N ILE A 123 4.91 -5.71 -17.31
CA ILE A 123 5.83 -5.73 -18.47
C ILE A 123 6.82 -6.86 -18.23
#